data_AF-A0A1T4XDE6-F1
#
_entry.id   AF-A0A1T4XDE6-F1
#
_cell.length_a   1.000
_cell.length_b   1.000
_cell.length_c   1.000
_cell.angle_alpha   90.00
_cell.angle_beta   90.00
_cell.angle_gamma   90.00
#
_symmetry.space_group_name_H-M   'P 1'
#
loop_
_entity.id
_entity.type
_entity.pdbx_description
1 polymer ?
#
loop_
_entity_poly.entity_id
_entity_poly.type
_entity_poly.pdbx_seq_one_letter_code
_entity_poly.pdbx_strand_id
1 'polypeptide(L)'
;MKRPQYVFRPNLNDPQHRRAWELLQQMPSARRKEFLVQSILAAEQTDRLEKSIRKVVREELQVVTLTGAIPRTRATDIIPPSAINFLASL
;
A
#
# COMPACT_ATOMS: atom_id res chain seq x y z
N MET A 1 -0.61 -35.64 14.57
CA MET A 1 0.62 -34.96 14.08
C MET A 1 1.36 -34.37 15.27
N LYS A 2 2.68 -34.57 15.40
CA LYS A 2 3.46 -33.91 16.48
C LYS A 2 3.63 -32.43 16.11
N ARG A 3 3.27 -31.53 17.03
CA ARG A 3 3.47 -30.08 16.84
C ARG A 3 4.93 -29.75 17.18
N PRO A 4 5.73 -29.21 16.25
CA PRO A 4 7.09 -28.79 16.57
C PRO A 4 7.05 -27.67 17.62
N GLN A 5 7.92 -27.76 18.61
CA GLN A 5 8.05 -26.73 19.64
C GLN A 5 8.93 -25.61 19.11
N TYR A 6 8.33 -24.44 18.87
CA TYR A 6 9.07 -23.23 18.52
C TYR A 6 9.32 -22.39 19.76
N VAL A 7 10.56 -21.94 19.94
CA VAL A 7 10.96 -21.06 21.05
C VAL A 7 11.26 -19.69 20.46
N PHE A 8 10.57 -18.66 20.97
CA PHE A 8 10.80 -17.28 20.56
C PHE A 8 12.17 -16.81 21.08
N ARG A 9 13.14 -16.66 20.18
CA ARG A 9 14.51 -16.20 20.48
C ARG A 9 14.84 -14.96 19.64
N PRO A 10 14.43 -13.76 20.08
CA PRO A 10 14.71 -12.53 19.34
C PRO A 10 16.21 -12.22 19.34
N ASN A 11 16.74 -11.79 18.20
CA ASN A 11 18.10 -11.28 18.11
C ASN A 11 18.12 -9.81 18.57
N LEU A 12 18.73 -9.51 19.71
CA LEU A 12 18.73 -8.15 20.26
C LEU A 12 19.59 -7.15 19.46
N ASN A 13 20.41 -7.62 18.53
CA ASN A 13 21.13 -6.76 17.59
C ASN A 13 20.23 -6.21 16.49
N ASP A 14 19.12 -6.90 16.20
CA ASP A 14 18.11 -6.42 15.25
C ASP A 14 17.10 -5.48 15.97
N PRO A 15 16.90 -4.24 15.50
CA PRO A 15 16.00 -3.28 16.14
C PRO A 15 14.54 -3.75 16.22
N GLN A 16 14.05 -4.48 15.21
CA GLN A 16 12.67 -4.97 15.20
C GLN A 16 12.48 -6.11 16.20
N HIS A 17 13.44 -7.04 16.26
CA HIS A 17 13.42 -8.12 17.25
C HIS A 17 13.53 -7.58 18.67
N ARG A 18 14.36 -6.54 18.89
CA ARG A 18 14.45 -5.83 20.18
C ARG A 18 13.10 -5.21 20.55
N ARG A 19 12.45 -4.51 19.61
CA ARG A 19 11.14 -3.91 19.85
C ARG A 19 10.06 -4.96 20.14
N ALA A 20 10.03 -6.05 19.39
CA ALA A 20 9.12 -7.18 19.63
C ALA A 20 9.36 -7.82 21.01
N TRP A 21 10.62 -7.91 21.43
CA TRP A 21 11.00 -8.40 22.76
C TRP A 21 10.49 -7.48 23.88
N GLU A 22 10.68 -6.16 23.75
CA GLU A 22 10.16 -5.17 24.71
C GLU A 22 8.63 -5.27 24.86
N LEU A 23 7.90 -5.40 23.75
CA LEU A 23 6.44 -5.56 23.77
C LEU A 23 6.00 -6.84 24.47
N LEU A 24 6.71 -7.95 24.23
CA LEU A 24 6.43 -9.22 24.90
C LEU A 24 6.74 -9.16 26.40
N GLN A 25 7.77 -8.41 26.81
CA GLN A 25 8.12 -8.25 28.23
C GLN A 25 7.08 -7.46 29.02
N GLN A 26 6.40 -6.50 28.39
CA GLN A 26 5.30 -5.74 29.03
C GLN A 26 4.09 -6.63 29.37
N MET A 27 3.98 -7.80 28.74
CA MET A 27 2.86 -8.71 28.96
C MET A 27 3.07 -9.62 30.18
N PRO A 28 2.02 -9.84 31.00
CA PRO A 28 2.06 -10.81 32.08
C PRO A 28 2.42 -12.21 31.56
N SER A 29 3.23 -12.97 32.29
CA SER A 29 3.74 -14.29 31.87
C SER A 29 2.63 -15.24 31.40
N ALA A 30 1.46 -15.22 32.06
CA ALA A 30 0.32 -16.05 31.71
C ALA A 30 -0.30 -15.73 30.33
N ARG A 31 -0.13 -14.51 29.82
CA ARG A 31 -0.74 -14.02 28.58
C ARG A 31 0.24 -13.91 27.40
N ARG A 32 1.54 -14.13 27.62
CA ARG A 32 2.56 -14.02 26.55
C ARG A 32 2.29 -14.94 25.36
N LYS A 33 1.84 -16.17 25.61
CA LYS A 33 1.50 -17.12 24.54
C LYS A 33 0.33 -16.61 23.69
N GLU A 34 -0.70 -16.10 24.34
CA GLU A 34 -1.89 -15.55 23.67
C GLU A 34 -1.53 -14.30 22.89
N PHE A 35 -0.69 -13.42 23.45
CA PHE A 35 -0.16 -12.26 22.77
C PHE A 35 0.59 -12.62 21.47
N LEU A 36 1.44 -13.66 21.50
CA LEU A 36 2.12 -14.14 20.30
C LEU A 36 1.15 -14.67 19.24
N VAL A 37 0.10 -15.40 19.66
CA VAL A 37 -0.95 -15.87 18.74
C VAL A 37 -1.69 -14.71 18.10
N GLN A 38 -2.12 -13.73 18.89
CA GLN A 38 -2.80 -12.53 18.39
C GLN A 38 -1.91 -11.71 17.46
N SER A 39 -0.61 -11.61 17.75
CA SER A 39 0.34 -10.90 16.89
C SER A 39 0.46 -11.53 15.51
N ILE A 40 0.46 -12.87 15.41
CA ILE A 40 0.50 -13.60 14.14
C ILE A 40 -0.79 -13.37 13.34
N LEU A 41 -1.95 -13.47 14.00
CA LEU A 41 -3.24 -13.25 13.35
C LEU A 41 -3.41 -11.79 12.89
N ALA A 42 -2.95 -10.83 13.69
CA ALA A 42 -2.95 -9.42 13.34
C ALA A 42 -2.05 -9.16 12.11
N ALA A 43 -0.86 -9.76 12.06
CA ALA A 43 0.05 -9.63 10.91
C ALA A 43 -0.58 -10.16 9.61
N GLU A 44 -1.27 -11.31 9.68
CA GLU A 44 -2.03 -11.85 8.54
C GLU A 44 -3.15 -10.89 8.11
N GLN A 45 -3.92 -10.37 9.06
CA GLN A 45 -5.02 -9.46 8.77
C GLN A 45 -4.53 -8.15 8.15
N THR A 46 -3.40 -7.60 8.61
CA THR A 46 -2.79 -6.41 8.03
C THR A 46 -2.33 -6.65 6.60
N ASP A 47 -1.69 -7.79 6.30
CA ASP A 47 -1.29 -8.15 4.93
C ASP A 47 -2.51 -8.29 3.99
N ARG A 48 -3.57 -8.95 4.46
CA ARG A 48 -4.84 -9.07 3.70
C ARG A 48 -5.47 -7.72 3.44
N LEU A 49 -5.48 -6.83 4.44
CA LEU A 49 -6.02 -5.48 4.32
C LEU A 49 -5.19 -4.62 3.37
N GLU A 50 -3.86 -4.67 3.44
CA GLU A 50 -3.00 -3.93 2.51
C GLU A 50 -3.27 -4.38 1.06
N LYS A 51 -3.41 -5.69 0.84
CA LYS A 51 -3.75 -6.25 -0.48
C LYS A 51 -5.11 -5.78 -0.97
N SER A 52 -6.14 -5.77 -0.12
CA SER A 52 -7.47 -5.31 -0.51
C SER A 52 -7.48 -3.81 -0.81
N ILE A 53 -6.82 -3.00 0.02
CA ILE A 53 -6.68 -1.55 -0.22
C ILE A 53 -5.95 -1.29 -1.54
N ARG A 54 -4.82 -1.96 -1.78
CA ARG A 54 -4.07 -1.81 -3.03
C ARG A 54 -4.91 -2.18 -4.27
N LYS A 55 -5.77 -3.20 -4.15
CA LYS A 55 -6.72 -3.58 -5.20
C LYS A 55 -7.75 -2.47 -5.43
N VAL A 56 -8.42 -2.02 -4.38
CA VAL A 56 -9.43 -0.95 -4.47
C VAL A 56 -8.82 0.33 -5.04
N VAL A 57 -7.67 0.77 -4.53
CA VAL A 57 -6.97 1.97 -5.03
C VAL A 57 -6.63 1.82 -6.52
N ARG A 58 -6.21 0.65 -6.98
CA ARG A 58 -5.95 0.41 -8.42
C ARG A 58 -7.24 0.48 -9.24
N GLU A 59 -8.33 -0.13 -8.78
CA GLU A 59 -9.63 -0.13 -9.47
C GLU A 59 -10.17 1.30 -9.58
N GLU A 60 -10.15 2.06 -8.47
CA GLU A 60 -10.57 3.47 -8.44
C GLU A 60 -9.72 4.35 -9.37
N LEU A 61 -8.38 4.19 -9.34
CA LEU A 61 -7.49 4.93 -10.26
C LEU A 61 -7.70 4.55 -11.73
N GLN A 62 -8.05 3.30 -12.04
CA GLN A 62 -8.39 2.90 -13.40
C GLN A 62 -9.72 3.51 -13.86
N VAL A 63 -10.74 3.52 -13.01
CA VAL A 63 -12.03 4.17 -13.32
C VAL A 63 -11.83 5.66 -13.56
N VAL A 64 -11.03 6.34 -12.73
CA VAL A 64 -10.68 7.75 -12.90
C VAL A 64 -9.86 7.99 -14.16
N THR A 65 -9.01 7.05 -14.58
CA THR A 65 -8.28 7.16 -15.86
C THR A 65 -9.21 6.98 -17.06
N LEU A 66 -10.24 6.13 -16.97
CA LEU A 66 -11.22 5.90 -18.04
C LEU A 66 -12.23 7.05 -18.18
N THR A 67 -12.59 7.73 -17.08
CA THR A 67 -13.47 8.91 -17.11
C THR A 67 -12.72 10.24 -17.23
N GLY A 68 -11.45 10.28 -16.81
CA GLY A 68 -10.54 11.42 -16.94
C GLY A 68 -9.70 11.41 -18.23
N ALA A 69 -9.77 10.34 -19.03
CA ALA A 69 -9.38 10.37 -20.43
C ALA A 69 -10.39 11.24 -21.18
N ILE A 70 -10.22 12.56 -21.05
CA ILE A 70 -10.51 13.49 -22.14
C ILE A 70 -10.07 12.78 -23.42
N PRO A 71 -10.91 12.64 -24.45
CA PRO A 71 -10.42 12.18 -25.73
C PRO A 71 -9.38 13.22 -26.18
N ARG A 72 -8.09 12.95 -25.93
CA ARG A 72 -6.95 13.72 -26.46
C ARG A 72 -6.79 13.48 -27.97
N THR A 73 -7.90 13.26 -28.66
CA THR A 73 -8.03 13.02 -30.08
C THR A 73 -9.19 13.86 -30.60
N ARG A 74 -9.10 15.19 -30.42
CA ARG A 74 -9.74 16.23 -31.26
C ARG A 74 -9.44 17.65 -30.77
N ALA A 75 -8.22 17.91 -30.27
CA ALA A 75 -7.63 19.22 -30.55
C ALA A 75 -7.14 19.14 -32.00
N THR A 76 -8.07 19.26 -32.95
CA THR A 76 -7.71 19.67 -34.30
C THR A 76 -6.99 20.99 -34.14
N ASP A 77 -5.66 20.96 -34.29
CA ASP A 77 -4.76 22.07 -34.57
C ASP A 77 -5.22 22.77 -35.87
N ILE A 78 -6.40 23.36 -35.85
CA ILE A 78 -6.81 24.31 -36.88
C ILE A 78 -6.24 25.64 -36.41
N ILE A 79 -5.03 25.94 -36.87
CA ILE A 79 -4.51 27.29 -36.85
C ILE A 79 -5.60 28.18 -37.47
N PRO A 80 -6.18 29.14 -36.73
CA PRO A 80 -7.21 30.00 -37.28
C PRO A 80 -6.63 30.74 -38.50
N PRO A 81 -7.35 30.85 -39.64
CA PRO A 81 -6.86 31.59 -40.80
C PRO A 81 -6.45 33.04 -40.46
N SER A 82 -7.07 33.62 -39.41
CA SER A 82 -6.69 34.91 -38.85
C SER A 82 -5.25 34.98 -38.34
N ALA A 83 -4.71 33.88 -37.78
CA ALA A 83 -3.33 33.82 -37.32
C ALA A 83 -2.32 33.81 -38.48
N ILE A 84 -2.69 33.21 -39.63
CA ILE A 84 -1.87 33.27 -40.85
C ILE A 84 -1.87 34.69 -41.42
N ASN A 85 -3.03 35.34 -41.47
CA ASN A 85 -3.14 36.72 -41.97
C ASN A 85 -2.37 37.74 -41.11
N PHE A 86 -2.28 37.52 -39.80
CA PHE A 86 -1.51 38.39 -38.90
C PHE A 86 -0.01 38.39 -39.22
N LEU A 87 0.58 37.22 -39.50
CA LEU A 87 2.01 37.11 -39.84
C LEU A 87 2.35 37.75 -41.19
N ALA A 88 1.40 37.78 -42.13
CA ALA A 88 1.58 38.41 -43.43
C ALA A 88 1.50 39.95 -43.40
N SER A 89 1.12 40.53 -42.25
CA SER A 89 0.98 41.98 -42.07
C SER A 89 2.14 42.63 -41.28
N LEU A 90 3.18 41.86 -40.94
CA LEU A 90 4.46 42.34 -40.38
C LEU A 90 5.44 42.69 -41.49
#